data_AF-A0A8J3XE53-F1
#
_entry.id   AF-A0A8J3XE53-F1
#
_cell.length_a   1.000
_cell.length_b   1.000
_cell.length_c   1.000
_cell.angle_alpha   90.00
_cell.angle_beta   90.00
_cell.angle_gamma   90.00
#
_symmetry.space_group_name_H-M   'P 1'
#
loop_
_entity.id
_entity.type
_entity.pdbx_description
1 polymer ?
#
loop_
_entity_poly.entity_id
_entity_poly.type
_entity_poly.pdbx_seq_one_letter_code
_entity_poly.pdbx_strand_id
1 'polypeptide(L)'
;MGELTCQLSPLVFAELYRLLLGSGDLRDELTERLGEIGCDLEWLEARAEDYDAKWCFDAPSLEPATVDDYALPVEHSVLATWLLAGLRNTGVSDEISSDLIDAVQRRMDADAPQLGARPQSLSPAIRGWTLGLVAGTLDPTLPVVLAWHPADPHISAAYKGLVEQVLHLQDVTEPWPELAGTALYVRTGGLAEALRPAPEPAAGERKRGLQYSIDLLMREARPQAPLNVWDRLRVNWLNWVARRNILTHVKPGENSNSTFEDNAAQVRTWYEIHLTVLGITQFICQEVSLELMEIIPPGLRNNDPWEYLQYDVKTEW
;
A
#
# COMPACT_ATOMS: atom_id res chain seq x y z
N MET A 1 -13.70 -12.67 9.53
CA MET A 1 -12.85 -11.79 8.71
C MET A 1 -11.71 -12.66 8.22
N GLY A 2 -11.55 -12.80 6.90
CA GLY A 2 -10.44 -13.58 6.34
C GLY A 2 -9.09 -12.97 6.72
N GLU A 3 -8.02 -13.72 6.52
CA GLU A 3 -6.66 -13.20 6.67
C GLU A 3 -6.45 -12.07 5.65
N LEU A 4 -5.95 -10.90 6.09
CA LEU A 4 -5.65 -9.78 5.20
C LEU A 4 -4.40 -10.11 4.37
N THR A 5 -4.62 -10.72 3.20
CA THR A 5 -3.56 -11.12 2.25
C THR A 5 -3.74 -10.41 0.91
N CYS A 6 -2.64 -9.90 0.36
CA CYS A 6 -2.64 -9.26 -0.97
C CYS A 6 -2.59 -10.34 -2.06
N GLN A 7 -3.74 -10.98 -2.30
CA GLN A 7 -3.93 -11.94 -3.38
C GLN A 7 -4.57 -11.21 -4.56
N LEU A 8 -3.86 -11.16 -5.68
CA LEU A 8 -4.24 -10.43 -6.88
C LEU A 8 -4.48 -11.42 -8.03
N SER A 9 -5.34 -11.04 -8.96
CA SER A 9 -5.62 -11.80 -10.18
C SER A 9 -4.39 -11.87 -11.09
N PRO A 10 -4.22 -12.95 -11.88
CA PRO A 10 -3.20 -13.04 -12.93
C PRO A 10 -3.15 -11.79 -13.84
N LEU A 11 -4.31 -11.21 -14.17
CA LEU A 11 -4.40 -10.02 -15.01
C LEU A 11 -3.60 -8.84 -14.46
N VAL A 12 -3.58 -8.66 -13.14
CA VAL A 12 -2.84 -7.56 -12.50
C VAL A 12 -1.34 -7.69 -12.76
N PHE A 13 -0.81 -8.90 -12.66
CA PHE A 13 0.61 -9.16 -12.90
C PHE A 13 0.98 -9.03 -14.38
N ALA A 14 0.13 -9.54 -15.28
CA ALA A 14 0.33 -9.41 -16.72
C ALA A 14 0.43 -7.92 -17.13
N GLU A 15 -0.52 -7.10 -16.70
CA GLU A 15 -0.55 -5.68 -17.03
C GLU A 15 0.57 -4.90 -16.32
N LEU A 16 0.87 -5.21 -15.05
CA LEU A 16 1.99 -4.59 -14.34
C LEU A 16 3.32 -4.83 -15.07
N TYR A 17 3.62 -6.07 -15.43
CA TYR A 17 4.90 -6.39 -16.05
C TYR A 17 5.02 -5.80 -17.45
N ARG A 18 3.93 -5.74 -18.23
CA ARG A 18 3.88 -5.00 -19.50
C ARG A 18 4.14 -3.51 -19.34
N LEU A 19 3.56 -2.87 -18.32
CA LEU A 19 3.80 -1.45 -18.04
C LEU A 19 5.26 -1.18 -17.65
N LEU A 20 5.85 -2.04 -16.82
CA LEU A 20 7.25 -1.95 -16.43
C LEU A 20 8.18 -2.13 -17.65
N LEU A 21 7.92 -3.12 -18.50
CA LEU A 21 8.69 -3.38 -19.73
C LEU A 21 8.53 -2.29 -20.78
N GLY A 22 7.35 -1.66 -20.85
CA GLY A 22 7.04 -0.58 -21.80
C GLY A 22 7.61 0.78 -21.40
N SER A 23 8.00 0.96 -20.14
CA SER A 23 8.54 2.21 -19.61
C SER A 23 10.05 2.28 -19.80
N GLY A 24 10.48 2.95 -20.88
CA GLY A 24 11.91 3.09 -21.22
C GLY A 24 12.76 3.69 -20.11
N ASP A 25 12.20 4.62 -19.32
CA ASP A 25 12.88 5.31 -18.22
C ASP A 25 13.14 4.40 -17.00
N LEU A 26 12.54 3.22 -16.93
CA LEU A 26 12.71 2.26 -15.82
C LEU A 26 13.60 1.07 -16.20
N ARG A 27 14.01 1.00 -17.48
CA ARG A 27 14.60 -0.22 -18.06
C ARG A 27 15.93 -0.57 -17.43
N ASP A 28 16.76 0.42 -17.14
CA ASP A 28 18.11 0.19 -16.59
C ASP A 28 18.02 -0.34 -15.15
N GLU A 29 17.25 0.33 -14.29
CA GLU A 29 17.02 -0.09 -12.90
C GLU A 29 16.31 -1.45 -12.84
N LEU A 30 15.34 -1.71 -13.73
CA LEU A 30 14.67 -3.01 -13.79
C LEU A 30 15.62 -4.14 -14.24
N THR A 31 16.53 -3.84 -15.17
CA THR A 31 17.54 -4.81 -15.63
C THR A 31 18.51 -5.14 -14.51
N GLU A 32 19.02 -4.13 -13.80
CA GLU A 32 19.89 -4.34 -12.63
C GLU A 32 19.17 -5.17 -11.58
N ARG A 33 17.90 -4.83 -11.29
CA ARG A 33 17.09 -5.52 -10.31
C ARG A 33 16.87 -6.99 -10.65
N LEU A 34 16.45 -7.31 -11.87
CA LEU A 34 16.27 -8.69 -12.32
C LEU A 34 17.59 -9.47 -12.29
N GLY A 35 18.71 -8.80 -12.59
CA GLY A 35 20.05 -9.39 -12.50
C GLY A 35 20.41 -9.89 -11.10
N GLU A 36 19.87 -9.31 -10.02
CA GLU A 36 20.10 -9.76 -8.64
C GLU A 36 19.59 -11.19 -8.38
N ILE A 37 18.57 -11.63 -9.12
CA ILE A 37 18.01 -12.99 -9.03
C ILE A 37 18.40 -13.86 -10.24
N GLY A 38 19.32 -13.39 -11.09
CA GLY A 38 19.78 -14.14 -12.27
C GLY A 38 18.80 -14.15 -13.45
N CYS A 39 17.84 -13.23 -13.46
CA CYS A 39 16.85 -13.09 -14.54
C CYS A 39 17.17 -11.86 -15.42
N ASP A 40 16.46 -11.75 -16.54
CA ASP A 40 16.54 -10.60 -17.45
C ASP A 40 15.15 -10.12 -17.90
N LEU A 41 15.11 -9.13 -18.78
CA LEU A 41 13.86 -8.56 -19.28
C LEU A 41 13.05 -9.56 -20.13
N GLU A 42 13.71 -10.49 -20.84
CA GLU A 42 13.05 -11.54 -21.62
C GLU A 42 12.33 -12.52 -20.69
N TRP A 43 12.94 -12.85 -19.54
CA TRP A 43 12.28 -13.60 -18.49
C TRP A 43 11.03 -12.88 -18.02
N LEU A 44 11.10 -11.58 -17.72
CA LEU A 44 9.92 -10.82 -17.24
C LEU A 44 8.80 -10.74 -18.29
N GLU A 45 9.16 -10.59 -19.56
CA GLU A 45 8.22 -10.63 -20.69
C GLU A 45 7.51 -11.97 -20.77
N ALA A 46 8.24 -13.09 -20.67
CA ALA A 46 7.65 -14.42 -20.64
C ALA A 46 6.69 -14.60 -19.45
N ARG A 47 7.01 -14.03 -18.28
CA ARG A 47 6.10 -14.06 -17.11
C ARG A 47 4.82 -13.28 -17.36
N ALA A 48 4.90 -12.13 -18.01
CA ALA A 48 3.70 -11.36 -18.36
C ALA A 48 2.76 -12.18 -19.25
N GLU A 49 3.31 -12.93 -20.21
CA GLU A 49 2.55 -13.81 -21.10
C GLU A 49 1.97 -15.03 -20.37
N ASP A 50 2.70 -15.64 -19.43
CA ASP A 50 2.19 -16.76 -18.61
C ASP A 50 0.96 -16.32 -17.79
N TYR A 51 1.02 -15.15 -17.15
CA TYR A 51 -0.13 -14.60 -16.42
C TYR A 51 -1.30 -14.23 -17.34
N ASP A 52 -1.02 -13.69 -18.52
CA ASP A 52 -2.05 -13.34 -19.50
C ASP A 52 -2.75 -14.59 -20.03
N ALA A 53 -2.00 -15.67 -20.29
CA ALA A 53 -2.55 -16.96 -20.69
C ALA A 53 -3.47 -17.52 -19.59
N LYS A 54 -3.07 -17.42 -18.31
CA LYS A 54 -3.91 -17.82 -17.18
C LYS A 54 -5.19 -16.99 -17.09
N TRP A 55 -5.09 -15.66 -17.23
CA TRP A 55 -6.26 -14.79 -17.27
C TRP A 55 -7.20 -15.15 -18.42
N CYS A 56 -6.69 -15.32 -19.64
CA CYS A 56 -7.50 -15.68 -20.81
C CYS A 56 -8.21 -17.02 -20.63
N PHE A 57 -7.59 -17.96 -19.92
CA PHE A 57 -8.18 -19.25 -19.57
C PHE A 57 -9.31 -19.11 -18.53
N ASP A 58 -9.10 -18.32 -17.47
CA ASP A 58 -10.06 -18.19 -16.37
C ASP A 58 -11.23 -17.25 -16.72
N ALA A 59 -10.96 -16.13 -17.39
CA ALA A 59 -11.87 -14.99 -17.59
C ALA A 59 -13.29 -15.38 -18.09
N PRO A 60 -13.45 -16.31 -19.05
CA PRO A 60 -14.76 -16.74 -19.51
C PRO A 60 -15.62 -17.44 -18.44
N SER A 61 -14.99 -17.99 -17.40
CA SER A 61 -15.65 -18.76 -16.33
C SER A 61 -15.80 -17.97 -15.02
N LEU A 62 -15.28 -16.73 -14.96
CA LEU A 62 -15.34 -15.93 -13.75
C LEU A 62 -16.76 -15.42 -13.47
N GLU A 63 -17.17 -15.53 -12.21
CA GLU A 63 -18.42 -15.01 -11.70
C GLU A 63 -18.17 -13.97 -10.59
N PRO A 64 -19.01 -12.92 -10.45
CA PRO A 64 -18.82 -11.89 -9.42
C PRO A 64 -18.68 -12.41 -7.99
N ALA A 65 -19.31 -13.56 -7.69
CA ALA A 65 -19.32 -14.13 -6.34
C ALA A 65 -18.07 -14.95 -5.99
N THR A 66 -17.29 -15.39 -6.99
CA THR A 66 -16.17 -16.34 -6.82
C THR A 66 -14.88 -15.85 -7.46
N VAL A 67 -14.88 -14.70 -8.13
CA VAL A 67 -13.70 -14.16 -8.83
C VAL A 67 -12.46 -14.03 -7.93
N ASP A 68 -12.65 -13.67 -6.66
CA ASP A 68 -11.53 -13.55 -5.71
C ASP A 68 -10.93 -14.93 -5.33
N ASP A 69 -11.66 -16.05 -5.54
CA ASP A 69 -11.13 -17.40 -5.34
C ASP A 69 -10.10 -17.80 -6.43
N TYR A 70 -10.07 -17.06 -7.55
CA TYR A 70 -9.10 -17.23 -8.63
C TYR A 70 -7.86 -16.33 -8.45
N ALA A 71 -7.78 -15.57 -7.36
CA ALA A 71 -6.60 -14.79 -7.04
C ALA A 71 -5.40 -15.70 -6.76
N LEU A 72 -4.21 -15.25 -7.16
CA LEU A 72 -2.99 -16.02 -6.97
C LEU A 72 -2.48 -15.93 -5.53
N PRO A 73 -1.70 -16.94 -5.07
CA PRO A 73 -1.01 -16.87 -3.80
C PRO A 73 -0.16 -15.59 -3.64
N VAL A 74 0.03 -15.16 -2.39
CA VAL A 74 0.66 -13.86 -2.06
C VAL A 74 2.09 -13.74 -2.56
N GLU A 75 2.77 -14.87 -2.79
CA GLU A 75 4.13 -14.95 -3.29
C GLU A 75 4.31 -14.26 -4.64
N HIS A 76 3.28 -14.25 -5.50
CA HIS A 76 3.29 -13.48 -6.75
C HIS A 76 3.33 -11.97 -6.49
N SER A 77 2.52 -11.50 -5.53
CA SER A 77 2.51 -10.10 -5.09
C SER A 77 3.82 -9.70 -4.40
N VAL A 78 4.48 -10.63 -3.70
CA VAL A 78 5.80 -10.42 -3.09
C VAL A 78 6.87 -10.22 -4.15
N LEU A 79 6.90 -11.06 -5.20
CA LEU A 79 7.81 -10.88 -6.34
C LEU A 79 7.61 -9.51 -7.01
N ALA A 80 6.35 -9.17 -7.32
CA ALA A 80 6.04 -7.89 -7.94
C ALA A 80 6.43 -6.69 -7.06
N THR A 81 6.19 -6.77 -5.76
CA THR A 81 6.63 -5.75 -4.79
C THR A 81 8.16 -5.61 -4.76
N TRP A 82 8.89 -6.74 -4.79
CA TRP A 82 10.34 -6.72 -4.77
C TRP A 82 10.94 -6.11 -6.04
N LEU A 83 10.33 -6.35 -7.21
CA LEU A 83 10.70 -5.69 -8.47
C LEU A 83 10.45 -4.18 -8.40
N LEU A 84 9.25 -3.78 -7.97
CA LEU A 84 8.90 -2.36 -7.81
C LEU A 84 9.81 -1.64 -6.82
N ALA A 85 10.19 -2.28 -5.72
CA ALA A 85 11.10 -1.70 -4.73
C ALA A 85 12.44 -1.28 -5.36
N GLY A 86 12.96 -2.03 -6.34
CA GLY A 86 14.16 -1.70 -7.11
C GLY A 86 14.07 -0.36 -7.85
N LEU A 87 12.85 0.08 -8.16
CA LEU A 87 12.56 1.31 -8.89
C LEU A 87 12.33 2.51 -7.96
N ARG A 88 12.46 2.36 -6.64
CA ARG A 88 12.11 3.41 -5.67
C ARG A 88 12.79 4.77 -5.87
N ASN A 89 13.93 4.78 -6.54
CA ASN A 89 14.76 5.96 -6.76
C ASN A 89 14.46 6.65 -8.09
N THR A 90 13.56 6.11 -8.93
CA THR A 90 13.20 6.68 -10.23
C THR A 90 12.12 7.76 -10.15
N GLY A 91 11.56 8.00 -8.96
CA GLY A 91 10.62 9.09 -8.71
C GLY A 91 9.31 8.65 -8.06
N VAL A 92 8.20 9.11 -8.60
CA VAL A 92 6.84 8.85 -8.08
C VAL A 92 6.23 7.62 -8.76
N SER A 93 5.52 6.78 -7.98
CA SER A 93 4.90 5.56 -8.49
C SER A 93 3.44 5.74 -8.93
N ASP A 94 2.85 6.91 -8.72
CA ASP A 94 1.42 7.17 -8.91
C ASP A 94 0.96 7.07 -10.37
N GLU A 95 1.82 7.43 -11.33
CA GLU A 95 1.52 7.30 -12.77
C GLU A 95 1.37 5.81 -13.13
N ILE A 96 2.38 4.99 -12.79
CA ILE A 96 2.32 3.53 -12.98
C ILE A 96 1.12 2.92 -12.24
N SER A 97 0.81 3.37 -11.02
CA SER A 97 -0.35 2.88 -10.29
C SER A 97 -1.66 3.20 -11.02
N SER A 98 -1.79 4.41 -11.58
CA SER A 98 -2.98 4.85 -12.29
C SER A 98 -3.13 4.10 -13.61
N ASP A 99 -2.03 3.96 -14.37
CA ASP A 99 -1.99 3.23 -15.62
C ASP A 99 -2.33 1.75 -15.42
N LEU A 100 -1.84 1.13 -14.34
CA LEU A 100 -2.18 -0.25 -13.97
C LEU A 100 -3.67 -0.40 -13.66
N ILE A 101 -4.22 0.49 -12.84
CA ILE A 101 -5.65 0.50 -12.48
C ILE A 101 -6.51 0.60 -13.75
N ASP A 102 -6.13 1.47 -14.69
CA ASP A 102 -6.85 1.67 -15.95
C ASP A 102 -6.68 0.49 -16.91
N ALA A 103 -5.48 -0.10 -17.00
CA ALA A 103 -5.21 -1.27 -17.83
C ALA A 103 -6.01 -2.50 -17.38
N VAL A 104 -5.99 -2.78 -16.07
CA VAL A 104 -6.75 -3.88 -15.47
C VAL A 104 -8.26 -3.68 -15.67
N GLN A 105 -8.77 -2.46 -15.45
CA GLN A 105 -10.19 -2.17 -15.69
C GLN A 105 -10.57 -2.40 -17.15
N ARG A 106 -9.78 -1.89 -18.09
CA ARG A 106 -10.04 -2.01 -19.52
C ARG A 106 -10.05 -3.47 -19.99
N ARG A 107 -9.11 -4.28 -19.49
CA ARG A 107 -9.04 -5.72 -19.79
C ARG A 107 -10.18 -6.49 -19.13
N MET A 108 -10.55 -6.16 -17.89
CA MET A 108 -11.71 -6.76 -17.23
C MET A 108 -13.00 -6.49 -18.02
N ASP A 109 -13.22 -5.25 -18.46
CA ASP A 109 -14.41 -4.87 -19.21
C ASP A 109 -14.49 -5.56 -20.59
N ALA A 110 -13.34 -5.86 -21.19
CA ALA A 110 -13.25 -6.55 -22.48
C ALA A 110 -13.42 -8.08 -22.36
N ASP A 111 -12.70 -8.70 -21.42
CA ASP A 111 -12.54 -10.15 -21.34
C ASP A 111 -13.53 -10.80 -20.37
N ALA A 112 -13.98 -10.07 -19.35
CA ALA A 112 -14.91 -10.54 -18.31
C ALA A 112 -16.01 -9.51 -17.96
N PRO A 113 -16.78 -9.01 -18.96
CA PRO A 113 -17.80 -7.97 -18.75
C PRO A 113 -18.89 -8.37 -17.75
N GLN A 114 -19.07 -9.67 -17.49
CA GLN A 114 -20.03 -10.19 -16.51
C GLN A 114 -19.71 -9.81 -15.07
N LEU A 115 -18.47 -9.41 -14.76
CA LEU A 115 -18.07 -9.02 -13.40
C LEU A 115 -18.67 -7.68 -12.96
N GLY A 116 -18.91 -6.77 -13.92
CA GLY A 116 -19.48 -5.44 -13.65
C GLY A 116 -18.55 -4.57 -12.81
N ALA A 117 -18.77 -4.54 -11.49
CA ALA A 117 -17.91 -3.79 -10.58
C ALA A 117 -16.59 -4.53 -10.36
N ARG A 118 -15.49 -3.78 -10.21
CA ARG A 118 -14.17 -4.37 -10.03
C ARG A 118 -14.07 -5.09 -8.68
N PRO A 119 -13.77 -6.40 -8.65
CA PRO A 119 -13.58 -7.14 -7.41
C PRO A 119 -12.23 -6.81 -6.76
N GLN A 120 -12.04 -7.29 -5.53
CA GLN A 120 -10.89 -6.93 -4.71
C GLN A 120 -9.57 -7.43 -5.32
N SER A 121 -9.53 -8.67 -5.80
CA SER A 121 -8.38 -9.29 -6.50
C SER A 121 -7.96 -8.57 -7.78
N LEU A 122 -8.83 -7.72 -8.34
CA LEU A 122 -8.54 -6.87 -9.51
C LEU A 122 -8.30 -5.41 -9.12
N SER A 123 -8.14 -5.08 -7.85
CA SER A 123 -7.98 -3.72 -7.35
C SER A 123 -6.57 -3.44 -6.81
N PRO A 124 -5.54 -3.40 -7.68
CA PRO A 124 -4.17 -3.12 -7.26
C PRO A 124 -3.98 -1.65 -6.85
N ALA A 125 -3.00 -1.42 -5.99
CA ALA A 125 -2.47 -0.10 -5.72
C ALA A 125 -0.95 -0.17 -5.61
N ILE A 126 -0.26 0.78 -6.24
CA ILE A 126 1.19 0.96 -6.06
C ILE A 126 1.40 2.28 -5.34
N ARG A 127 2.01 2.22 -4.15
CA ARG A 127 2.34 3.41 -3.36
C ARG A 127 3.75 3.29 -2.85
N GLY A 128 4.54 4.36 -2.97
CA GLY A 128 5.93 4.35 -2.52
C GLY A 128 6.71 3.14 -3.08
N TRP A 129 6.41 2.75 -4.32
CA TRP A 129 7.00 1.58 -4.98
C TRP A 129 6.75 0.23 -4.29
N THR A 130 5.64 0.12 -3.56
CA THR A 130 5.16 -1.11 -2.95
C THR A 130 3.80 -1.49 -3.54
N LEU A 131 3.67 -2.72 -4.03
CA LEU A 131 2.38 -3.25 -4.48
C LEU A 131 1.53 -3.65 -3.28
N GLY A 132 0.26 -3.29 -3.38
CA GLY A 132 -0.79 -3.75 -2.49
C GLY A 132 -2.10 -3.91 -3.23
N LEU A 133 -3.10 -4.30 -2.45
CA LEU A 133 -4.47 -4.49 -2.89
C LEU A 133 -5.37 -3.54 -2.10
N VAL A 134 -6.28 -2.85 -2.78
CA VAL A 134 -7.30 -2.03 -2.13
C VAL A 134 -8.41 -2.96 -1.65
N ALA A 135 -8.63 -3.01 -0.35
CA ALA A 135 -9.69 -3.82 0.26
C ALA A 135 -10.90 -2.96 0.60
N GLY A 136 -12.10 -3.53 0.48
CA GLY A 136 -13.35 -2.85 0.79
C GLY A 136 -13.79 -1.84 -0.27
N THR A 137 -14.81 -1.04 0.06
CA THR A 137 -15.49 -0.15 -0.91
C THR A 137 -15.50 1.32 -0.48
N LEU A 138 -14.79 1.66 0.61
CA LEU A 138 -14.84 2.99 1.20
C LEU A 138 -14.16 4.06 0.32
N ASP A 139 -13.01 3.70 -0.28
CA ASP A 139 -12.24 4.56 -1.17
C ASP A 139 -11.56 3.68 -2.23
N PRO A 140 -11.50 4.11 -3.50
CA PRO A 140 -10.91 3.30 -4.56
C PRO A 140 -9.40 3.11 -4.41
N THR A 141 -8.78 3.76 -3.41
CA THR A 141 -7.34 3.73 -3.20
C THR A 141 -6.97 3.29 -1.77
N LEU A 142 -7.93 3.12 -0.85
CA LEU A 142 -7.69 2.80 0.56
C LEU A 142 -8.83 1.96 1.16
N PRO A 143 -8.55 1.19 2.22
CA PRO A 143 -7.23 0.88 2.78
C PRO A 143 -6.44 -0.10 1.89
N VAL A 144 -5.10 -0.07 2.00
CA VAL A 144 -4.22 -0.96 1.23
C VAL A 144 -3.76 -2.13 2.09
N VAL A 145 -4.00 -3.35 1.61
CA VAL A 145 -3.39 -4.58 2.12
C VAL A 145 -2.08 -4.79 1.38
N LEU A 146 -0.96 -4.89 2.11
CA LEU A 146 0.36 -5.01 1.51
C LEU A 146 0.66 -6.46 1.12
N ALA A 147 1.44 -6.64 0.06
CA ALA A 147 2.02 -7.93 -0.29
C ALA A 147 3.16 -8.34 0.64
N TRP A 148 3.94 -7.35 1.10
CA TRP A 148 5.02 -7.52 2.05
C TRP A 148 4.87 -6.51 3.18
N HIS A 149 5.20 -6.93 4.41
CA HIS A 149 5.09 -6.07 5.58
C HIS A 149 6.48 -5.69 6.11
N PRO A 150 6.60 -4.54 6.79
CA PRO A 150 7.85 -4.17 7.47
C PRO A 150 8.31 -5.28 8.42
N ALA A 151 9.62 -5.44 8.56
CA ALA A 151 10.24 -6.51 9.33
C ALA A 151 9.89 -6.45 10.82
N ASP A 152 9.62 -5.26 11.35
CA ASP A 152 9.17 -5.09 12.74
C ASP A 152 7.74 -5.66 12.91
N PRO A 153 7.56 -6.71 13.72
CA PRO A 153 6.26 -7.35 13.90
C PRO A 153 5.23 -6.45 14.58
N HIS A 154 5.66 -5.45 15.38
CA HIS A 154 4.77 -4.49 16.01
C HIS A 154 4.24 -3.47 14.99
N ILE A 155 5.09 -2.99 14.08
CA ILE A 155 4.66 -2.13 12.97
C ILE A 155 3.69 -2.89 12.07
N SER A 156 4.05 -4.12 11.69
CA SER A 156 3.20 -4.99 10.86
C SER A 156 1.82 -5.23 11.49
N ALA A 157 1.78 -5.64 12.77
CA ALA A 157 0.52 -5.87 13.49
C ALA A 157 -0.31 -4.59 13.64
N ALA A 158 0.32 -3.46 13.96
CA ALA A 158 -0.38 -2.19 14.08
C ALA A 158 -0.95 -1.71 12.74
N TYR A 159 -0.24 -1.90 11.63
CA TYR A 159 -0.75 -1.54 10.30
C TYR A 159 -1.89 -2.46 9.86
N LYS A 160 -1.77 -3.78 10.05
CA LYS A 160 -2.88 -4.72 9.80
C LYS A 160 -4.13 -4.33 10.57
N GLY A 161 -3.97 -4.04 11.87
CA GLY A 161 -5.09 -3.58 12.70
C GLY A 161 -5.69 -2.25 12.24
N LEU A 162 -4.91 -1.35 11.62
CA LEU A 162 -5.42 -0.14 10.98
C LEU A 162 -6.29 -0.47 9.78
N VAL A 163 -5.83 -1.36 8.89
CA VAL A 163 -6.60 -1.80 7.73
C VAL A 163 -7.91 -2.45 8.18
N GLU A 164 -7.87 -3.38 9.13
CA GLU A 164 -9.06 -4.01 9.72
C GLU A 164 -10.03 -2.98 10.31
N GLN A 165 -9.51 -1.97 11.01
CA GLN A 165 -10.33 -0.90 11.57
C GLN A 165 -11.04 -0.10 10.47
N VAL A 166 -10.33 0.29 9.40
CA VAL A 166 -10.94 1.04 8.29
C VAL A 166 -11.98 0.20 7.56
N LEU A 167 -11.68 -1.08 7.31
CA LEU A 167 -12.64 -2.01 6.72
C LEU A 167 -13.88 -2.18 7.59
N HIS A 168 -13.72 -2.28 8.92
CA HIS A 168 -14.87 -2.36 9.81
C HIS A 168 -15.72 -1.08 9.78
N LEU A 169 -15.09 0.09 9.68
CA LEU A 169 -15.80 1.37 9.64
C LEU A 169 -16.61 1.58 8.36
N GLN A 170 -16.27 0.90 7.26
CA GLN A 170 -17.05 0.97 6.02
C GLN A 170 -18.50 0.50 6.20
N ASP A 171 -18.73 -0.45 7.12
CA ASP A 171 -20.02 -1.06 7.39
C ASP A 171 -20.82 -0.29 8.46
N VAL A 172 -20.23 0.77 9.03
CA VAL A 172 -20.82 1.58 10.09
C VAL A 172 -21.29 2.91 9.51
N THR A 173 -22.56 3.22 9.70
CA THR A 173 -23.14 4.49 9.24
C THR A 173 -22.45 5.69 9.89
N GLU A 174 -22.01 6.64 9.06
CA GLU A 174 -21.48 7.93 9.52
C GLU A 174 -22.58 8.84 10.08
N PRO A 175 -22.29 9.73 11.05
CA PRO A 175 -21.00 9.93 11.69
C PRO A 175 -20.70 8.87 12.76
N TRP A 176 -19.49 8.31 12.74
CA TRP A 176 -19.02 7.35 13.71
C TRP A 176 -18.91 7.95 15.12
N PRO A 177 -18.83 7.09 16.16
CA PRO A 177 -18.35 7.52 17.47
C PRO A 177 -16.93 8.11 17.35
N GLU A 178 -16.66 9.20 18.05
CA GLU A 178 -15.36 9.86 18.12
C GLU A 178 -14.23 8.92 18.55
N LEU A 179 -14.56 7.90 19.36
CA LEU A 179 -13.61 6.90 19.81
C LEU A 179 -13.01 6.11 18.64
N ALA A 180 -13.78 5.88 17.57
CA ALA A 180 -13.28 5.21 16.37
C ALA A 180 -12.17 6.04 15.71
N GLY A 181 -12.41 7.33 15.47
CA GLY A 181 -11.41 8.23 14.92
C GLY A 181 -10.22 8.48 15.85
N THR A 182 -10.47 8.59 17.16
CA THR A 182 -9.43 8.76 18.18
C THR A 182 -8.49 7.56 18.22
N ALA A 183 -9.02 6.33 18.17
CA ALA A 183 -8.22 5.11 18.11
C ALA A 183 -7.32 5.07 16.87
N LEU A 184 -7.83 5.55 15.73
CA LEU A 184 -7.03 5.68 14.51
C LEU A 184 -5.86 6.63 14.70
N TYR A 185 -6.10 7.82 15.28
CA TYR A 185 -5.05 8.80 15.57
C TYR A 185 -3.99 8.27 16.55
N VAL A 186 -4.40 7.49 17.56
CA VAL A 186 -3.46 6.84 18.48
C VAL A 186 -2.58 5.85 17.73
N ARG A 187 -3.18 5.01 16.89
CA ARG A 187 -2.47 3.98 16.13
C ARG A 187 -1.53 4.57 15.09
N THR A 188 -1.96 5.55 14.32
CA THR A 188 -1.12 6.20 13.31
C THR A 188 0.01 7.02 13.92
N GLY A 189 -0.20 7.60 15.11
CA GLY A 189 0.87 8.21 15.90
C GLY A 189 1.91 7.18 16.35
N GLY A 190 1.45 6.05 16.90
CA GLY A 190 2.34 4.95 17.30
C GLY A 190 3.12 4.36 16.13
N LEU A 191 2.49 4.19 14.97
CA LEU A 191 3.16 3.75 13.74
C LEU A 191 4.23 4.75 13.30
N ALA A 192 3.94 6.06 13.32
CA ALA A 192 4.92 7.07 12.97
C ALA A 192 6.13 7.09 13.93
N GLU A 193 5.87 6.99 15.25
CA GLU A 193 6.94 6.88 16.25
C GLU A 193 7.75 5.60 16.11
N ALA A 194 7.13 4.48 15.75
CA ALA A 194 7.83 3.21 15.55
C ALA A 194 8.71 3.22 14.29
N LEU A 195 8.22 3.80 13.20
CA LEU A 195 8.99 3.91 11.95
C LEU A 195 10.22 4.81 12.11
N ARG A 196 10.05 5.95 12.77
CA ARG A 196 11.12 6.94 12.97
C ARG A 196 11.16 7.42 14.41
N PRO A 197 11.66 6.60 15.34
CA PRO A 197 11.69 6.96 16.75
C PRO A 197 12.56 8.18 16.97
N ALA A 198 12.08 9.08 17.83
CA ALA A 198 12.87 10.22 18.24
C ALA A 198 14.12 9.74 19.00
N PRO A 199 15.32 10.28 18.71
CA PRO A 199 16.53 9.90 19.42
C PRO A 199 16.40 10.22 20.90
N GLU A 200 17.07 9.44 21.75
CA GLU A 200 17.14 9.75 23.17
C GLU A 200 17.75 11.15 23.37
N PRO A 201 17.12 12.00 24.20
CA PRO A 201 17.65 13.34 24.44
C PRO A 201 19.01 13.25 25.14
N ALA A 202 19.96 14.09 24.73
CA ALA A 202 21.19 14.26 25.49
C ALA A 202 20.88 14.82 26.90
N ALA A 203 21.80 14.65 27.84
CA ALA A 203 21.61 15.11 29.22
C ALA A 203 21.29 16.62 29.26
N GLY A 204 20.10 16.96 29.75
CA GLY A 204 19.63 18.35 29.85
C GLY A 204 18.82 18.85 28.64
N GLU A 205 18.65 18.05 27.59
CA GLU A 205 17.81 18.40 26.44
C GLU A 205 16.35 17.98 26.61
N ARG A 206 15.45 18.67 25.90
CA ARG A 206 14.03 18.28 25.84
C ARG A 206 13.86 17.04 24.99
N LYS A 207 13.07 16.07 25.48
CA LYS A 207 12.67 14.89 24.70
C LYS A 207 11.96 15.34 23.41
N ARG A 208 12.50 14.95 22.26
CA ARG A 208 11.80 15.09 20.98
C ARG A 208 10.64 14.09 20.97
N GLY A 209 9.44 14.54 20.62
CA GLY A 209 8.23 13.70 20.59
C GLY A 209 7.81 13.36 19.17
N LEU A 210 6.63 12.75 19.03
CA LEU A 210 5.94 12.39 17.79
C LEU A 210 6.06 13.39 16.61
N GLN A 211 6.12 14.70 16.87
CA GLN A 211 6.34 15.69 15.80
C GLN A 211 7.65 15.46 15.03
N TYR A 212 8.73 15.08 15.72
CA TYR A 212 10.00 14.74 15.08
C TYR A 212 9.86 13.58 14.10
N SER A 213 9.15 12.53 14.51
CA SER A 213 8.89 11.35 13.68
C SER A 213 8.10 11.72 12.43
N ILE A 214 7.03 12.51 12.58
CA ILE A 214 6.23 13.00 11.46
C ILE A 214 7.05 13.88 10.51
N ASP A 215 7.84 14.81 11.03
CA ASP A 215 8.66 15.70 10.19
C ASP A 215 9.70 14.92 9.38
N LEU A 216 10.31 13.90 10.00
CA LEU A 216 11.29 13.03 9.35
C LEU A 216 10.63 12.18 8.25
N LEU A 217 9.51 11.52 8.57
CA LEU A 217 8.74 10.71 7.61
C LEU A 217 8.24 11.56 6.43
N MET A 218 7.73 12.76 6.69
CA MET A 218 7.34 13.69 5.63
C MET A 218 8.53 14.04 4.74
N ARG A 219 9.68 14.38 5.32
CA ARG A 219 10.88 14.69 4.54
C ARG A 219 11.31 13.53 3.64
N GLU A 220 11.27 12.31 4.17
CA GLU A 220 11.58 11.08 3.42
C GLU A 220 10.54 10.76 2.35
N ALA A 221 9.28 11.14 2.59
CA ALA A 221 8.20 10.84 1.66
C ALA A 221 8.17 11.74 0.43
N ARG A 222 8.69 12.97 0.55
CA ARG A 222 8.60 14.01 -0.48
C ARG A 222 9.08 13.57 -1.88
N PRO A 223 10.20 12.85 -2.06
CA PRO A 223 10.67 12.48 -3.39
C PRO A 223 9.76 11.47 -4.11
N GLN A 224 8.91 10.77 -3.38
CA GLN A 224 8.07 9.68 -3.88
C GLN A 224 6.58 9.99 -3.81
N ALA A 225 6.21 11.24 -3.53
CA ALA A 225 4.82 11.68 -3.48
C ALA A 225 4.59 12.77 -4.54
N PRO A 226 3.56 12.64 -5.41
CA PRO A 226 3.18 13.70 -6.34
C PRO A 226 2.87 15.00 -5.61
N LEU A 227 3.10 16.13 -6.27
CA LEU A 227 2.95 17.46 -5.65
C LEU A 227 1.56 17.69 -5.05
N ASN A 228 0.49 17.26 -5.73
CA ASN A 228 -0.89 17.39 -5.26
C ASN A 228 -1.16 16.51 -4.01
N VAL A 229 -0.60 15.30 -3.95
CA VAL A 229 -0.70 14.42 -2.78
C VAL A 229 0.11 14.99 -1.63
N TRP A 230 1.35 15.41 -1.92
CA TRP A 230 2.26 16.03 -0.97
C TRP A 230 1.66 17.25 -0.29
N ASP A 231 1.02 18.16 -1.03
CA ASP A 231 0.40 19.35 -0.44
C ASP A 231 -0.76 18.99 0.50
N ARG A 232 -1.57 18.00 0.15
CA ARG A 232 -2.65 17.51 1.02
C ARG A 232 -2.10 16.88 2.29
N LEU A 233 -1.07 16.04 2.18
CA LEU A 233 -0.40 15.44 3.33
C LEU A 233 0.21 16.53 4.23
N ARG A 234 0.93 17.49 3.65
CA ARG A 234 1.54 18.62 4.38
C ARG A 234 0.50 19.39 5.18
N VAL A 235 -0.65 19.72 4.59
CA VAL A 235 -1.74 20.41 5.29
C VAL A 235 -2.30 19.55 6.42
N ASN A 236 -2.50 18.24 6.20
CA ASN A 236 -2.99 17.35 7.24
C ASN A 236 -2.05 17.28 8.45
N TRP A 237 -0.74 17.07 8.20
CA TRP A 237 0.24 16.82 9.24
C TRP A 237 0.66 18.06 10.04
N LEU A 238 0.48 19.27 9.50
CA LEU A 238 0.90 20.53 10.13
C LEU A 238 0.42 20.69 11.59
N ASN A 239 -0.85 20.35 11.86
CA ASN A 239 -1.45 20.46 13.20
C ASN A 239 -1.86 19.09 13.77
N TRP A 240 -1.45 18.01 13.12
CA TRP A 240 -1.96 16.68 13.42
C TRP A 240 -1.60 16.22 14.84
N VAL A 241 -0.36 16.45 15.29
CA VAL A 241 0.10 16.08 16.64
C VAL A 241 -0.68 16.85 17.72
N ALA A 242 -0.97 18.13 17.48
CA ALA A 242 -1.78 18.94 18.39
C ALA A 242 -3.21 18.38 18.47
N ARG A 243 -3.86 18.08 17.34
CA ARG A 243 -5.19 17.46 17.28
C ARG A 243 -5.22 16.12 18.03
N ARG A 244 -4.25 15.25 17.76
CA ARG A 244 -4.06 13.96 18.45
C ARG A 244 -3.97 14.13 19.97
N ASN A 245 -3.19 15.09 20.43
CA ASN A 245 -2.98 15.32 21.86
C ASN A 245 -4.24 15.85 22.56
N ILE A 246 -5.03 16.69 21.89
CA ILE A 246 -6.33 17.14 22.41
C ILE A 246 -7.28 15.94 22.57
N LEU A 247 -7.38 15.08 21.56
CA LEU A 247 -8.22 13.88 21.57
C LEU A 247 -7.83 12.86 22.64
N THR A 248 -6.55 12.78 23.00
CA THR A 248 -6.04 11.74 23.90
C THR A 248 -5.83 12.22 25.34
N HIS A 249 -5.57 13.51 25.55
CA HIS A 249 -5.28 14.06 26.87
C HIS A 249 -6.37 14.97 27.43
N VAL A 250 -7.41 15.27 26.64
CA VAL A 250 -8.54 16.13 27.03
C VAL A 250 -8.05 17.45 27.63
N LYS A 251 -7.11 18.09 26.95
CA LYS A 251 -6.54 19.39 27.32
C LYS A 251 -6.61 20.36 26.15
N PRO A 252 -6.93 21.64 26.37
CA PRO A 252 -6.80 22.65 25.33
C PRO A 252 -5.34 22.72 24.86
N GLY A 253 -5.13 22.93 23.56
CA GLY A 253 -3.78 23.15 23.04
C GLY A 253 -3.19 24.42 23.65
N GLU A 254 -1.90 24.42 23.99
CA GLU A 254 -1.23 25.54 24.70
C GLU A 254 -1.38 26.90 24.00
N ASN A 255 -1.70 26.91 22.69
CA ASN A 255 -1.98 28.10 21.89
C ASN A 255 -3.25 27.95 21.02
N SER A 256 -4.15 27.02 21.32
CA SER A 256 -5.33 26.71 20.50
C SER A 256 -6.63 27.02 21.22
N ASN A 257 -7.55 27.71 20.53
CA ASN A 257 -8.95 27.82 20.96
C ASN A 257 -9.76 26.53 20.70
N SER A 258 -9.15 25.49 20.11
CA SER A 258 -9.86 24.23 19.82
C SER A 258 -10.02 23.38 21.07
N THR A 259 -11.26 22.96 21.31
CA THR A 259 -11.67 22.10 22.42
C THR A 259 -11.61 20.63 22.04
N PHE A 260 -11.78 19.73 23.03
CA PHE A 260 -11.98 18.31 22.75
C PHE A 260 -13.19 18.09 21.82
N GLU A 261 -14.30 18.77 22.07
CA GLU A 261 -15.52 18.64 21.26
C GLU A 261 -15.28 19.02 19.80
N ASP A 262 -14.57 20.14 19.55
CA ASP A 262 -14.22 20.58 18.19
C ASP A 262 -13.38 19.55 17.43
N ASN A 263 -12.41 18.92 18.11
CA ASN A 263 -11.54 17.91 17.49
C ASN A 263 -12.25 16.57 17.36
N ALA A 264 -13.08 16.20 18.33
CA ALA A 264 -13.88 14.97 18.30
C ALA A 264 -14.88 14.99 17.15
N ALA A 265 -15.41 16.16 16.79
CA ALA A 265 -16.25 16.32 15.60
C ALA A 265 -15.49 16.02 14.30
N GLN A 266 -14.18 16.34 14.24
CA GLN A 266 -13.31 16.22 13.07
C GLN A 266 -12.68 14.82 12.88
N VAL A 267 -13.24 13.78 13.48
CA VAL A 267 -12.74 12.40 13.35
C VAL A 267 -13.87 11.38 13.26
N ARG A 268 -15.05 11.82 12.78
CA ARG A 268 -16.28 10.99 12.79
C ARG A 268 -16.69 10.54 11.40
N THR A 269 -16.02 11.02 10.37
CA THR A 269 -16.29 10.67 8.98
C THR A 269 -15.02 10.24 8.27
N TRP A 270 -15.16 9.44 7.21
CA TRP A 270 -14.06 9.07 6.33
C TRP A 270 -13.35 10.30 5.78
N TYR A 271 -14.12 11.30 5.34
CA TYR A 271 -13.58 12.55 4.78
C TYR A 271 -12.61 13.24 5.75
N GLU A 272 -12.80 13.12 7.05
CA GLU A 272 -11.91 13.77 8.02
C GLU A 272 -10.64 12.96 8.33
N ILE A 273 -10.72 11.62 8.24
CA ILE A 273 -9.60 10.73 8.58
C ILE A 273 -8.77 10.26 7.38
N HIS A 274 -9.31 10.34 6.15
CA HIS A 274 -8.71 9.72 4.96
C HIS A 274 -7.27 10.18 4.71
N LEU A 275 -6.94 11.46 4.91
CA LEU A 275 -5.57 11.96 4.72
C LEU A 275 -4.58 11.38 5.74
N THR A 276 -5.05 11.06 6.94
CA THR A 276 -4.22 10.41 7.96
C THR A 276 -3.94 8.96 7.57
N VAL A 277 -4.96 8.24 7.09
CA VAL A 277 -4.82 6.86 6.57
C VAL A 277 -3.93 6.82 5.33
N LEU A 278 -4.11 7.77 4.41
CA LEU A 278 -3.27 7.93 3.23
C LEU A 278 -1.82 8.16 3.61
N GLY A 279 -1.56 9.13 4.49
CA GLY A 279 -0.20 9.48 4.89
C GLY A 279 0.52 8.34 5.60
N ILE A 280 -0.14 7.64 6.53
CA ILE A 280 0.50 6.52 7.21
C ILE A 280 0.70 5.32 6.27
N THR A 281 -0.22 5.08 5.34
CA THR A 281 -0.06 4.06 4.30
C THR A 281 1.15 4.38 3.42
N GLN A 282 1.31 5.64 3.01
CA GLN A 282 2.49 6.08 2.27
C GLN A 282 3.79 5.79 3.03
N PHE A 283 3.85 6.15 4.32
CA PHE A 283 5.05 5.92 5.14
C PHE A 283 5.37 4.43 5.30
N ILE A 284 4.36 3.59 5.48
CA ILE A 284 4.54 2.14 5.61
C ILE A 284 5.02 1.53 4.28
N CYS A 285 4.40 1.91 3.17
CA CYS A 285 4.82 1.45 1.84
C CYS A 285 6.27 1.86 1.53
N GLN A 286 6.72 3.02 2.00
CA GLN A 286 8.10 3.49 1.85
C GLN A 286 9.08 2.69 2.69
N GLU A 287 8.68 2.30 3.90
CA GLU A 287 9.49 1.42 4.72
C GLU A 287 9.65 0.05 4.04
N VAL A 288 8.56 -0.50 3.50
CA VAL A 288 8.58 -1.78 2.77
C VAL A 288 9.52 -1.71 1.56
N SER A 289 9.42 -0.67 0.72
CA SER A 289 10.29 -0.57 -0.45
C SER A 289 11.74 -0.29 -0.07
N LEU A 290 11.99 0.43 1.02
CA LEU A 290 13.34 0.61 1.57
C LEU A 290 13.94 -0.73 2.05
N GLU A 291 13.20 -1.52 2.82
CA GLU A 291 13.68 -2.84 3.31
C GLU A 291 13.95 -3.80 2.14
N LEU A 292 13.03 -3.85 1.17
CA LEU A 292 13.13 -4.78 0.04
C LEU A 292 14.24 -4.42 -0.95
N MET A 293 14.72 -3.18 -0.98
CA MET A 293 15.96 -2.87 -1.72
C MET A 293 17.15 -3.66 -1.21
N GLU A 294 17.26 -3.83 0.10
CA GLU A 294 18.43 -4.43 0.74
C GLU A 294 18.27 -5.95 0.92
N ILE A 295 17.05 -6.47 0.79
CA ILE A 295 16.70 -7.85 1.10
C ILE A 295 15.97 -8.49 -0.07
N ILE A 296 16.49 -9.64 -0.53
CA ILE A 296 15.75 -10.57 -1.38
C ILE A 296 14.87 -11.46 -0.47
N PRO A 297 13.52 -11.41 -0.61
CA PRO A 297 12.60 -12.27 0.12
C PRO A 297 13.03 -13.74 0.05
N PRO A 298 12.91 -14.53 1.13
CA PRO A 298 13.40 -15.91 1.17
C PRO A 298 12.90 -16.79 0.02
N GLY A 299 11.65 -16.62 -0.41
CA GLY A 299 11.06 -17.36 -1.53
C GLY A 299 11.66 -17.03 -2.91
N LEU A 300 12.42 -15.93 -3.02
CA LEU A 300 13.04 -15.48 -4.27
C LEU A 300 14.56 -15.73 -4.34
N ARG A 301 15.16 -16.34 -3.31
CA ARG A 301 16.63 -16.50 -3.20
C ARG A 301 17.22 -17.63 -4.05
N ASN A 302 16.40 -18.54 -4.56
CA ASN A 302 16.84 -19.58 -5.48
C ASN A 302 16.86 -18.99 -6.89
N ASN A 303 17.86 -19.32 -7.72
CA ASN A 303 18.21 -18.72 -9.02
C ASN A 303 17.08 -18.51 -10.05
N ASP A 304 15.87 -19.04 -9.80
CA ASP A 304 14.66 -18.63 -10.51
C ASP A 304 13.45 -18.74 -9.56
N PRO A 305 12.81 -17.63 -9.12
CA PRO A 305 11.61 -17.69 -8.30
C PRO A 305 10.44 -18.35 -9.02
N TRP A 306 10.50 -18.46 -10.35
CA TRP A 306 9.44 -19.06 -11.16
C TRP A 306 9.32 -20.57 -11.02
N GLU A 307 10.37 -21.27 -10.55
CA GLU A 307 10.34 -22.74 -10.42
C GLU A 307 9.11 -23.22 -9.63
N TYR A 308 8.70 -22.46 -8.61
CA TYR A 308 7.52 -22.72 -7.81
C TYR A 308 6.27 -22.01 -8.32
N LEU A 309 6.37 -20.70 -8.61
CA LEU A 309 5.22 -19.87 -8.99
C LEU A 309 4.53 -20.30 -10.29
N GLN A 310 5.27 -20.95 -11.21
CA GLN A 310 4.71 -21.40 -12.48
C GLN A 310 3.51 -22.36 -12.32
N TYR A 311 3.44 -23.12 -11.23
CA TYR A 311 2.38 -24.11 -11.05
C TYR A 311 1.01 -23.49 -10.79
N ASP A 312 0.97 -22.25 -10.30
CA ASP A 312 -0.27 -21.51 -10.05
C ASP A 312 -0.84 -20.89 -11.33
N VAL A 313 -0.03 -20.77 -12.39
CA VAL A 313 -0.40 -20.12 -13.66
C VAL A 313 -0.43 -21.04 -14.87
N LYS A 314 0.06 -22.28 -14.76
CA LYS A 314 -0.01 -23.26 -15.85
C LYS A 314 -1.46 -23.57 -16.22
N THR A 315 -1.77 -23.38 -17.51
CA THR A 315 -3.08 -23.70 -18.11
C THR A 315 -3.09 -25.05 -18.83
N GLU A 316 -1.91 -25.59 -19.17
CA GLU A 316 -1.73 -26.89 -19.80
C GLU A 316 -0.78 -27.76 -18.96
N TRP A 317 -1.14 -29.04 -18.80
CA TRP A 317 -0.40 -30.05 -18.04
C TRP A 317 0.18 -31.14 -18.95
#